data_AF-P0DQC6-F1
#
_entry.id   AF-P0DQC6-F1
#
_cell.length_a   1.000
_cell.length_b   1.000
_cell.length_c   1.000
_cell.angle_alpha   90.00
_cell.angle_beta   90.00
_cell.angle_gamma   90.00
#
_symmetry.space_group_name_H-M   'P 1'
#
loop_
_entity.id
_entity.type
_entity.pdbx_description
1 polymer ?
#
loop_
_entity_poly.entity_id
_entity_poly.type
_entity_poly.pdbx_seq_one_letter_code
_entity_poly.pdbx_strand_id
1 'polypeptide(L)'
;MNTVSVVQFLAVVCAVFVLYGRGVFAAEGVKKAGQHKDAELCLGSDGLGHRLDEFWYNDDMCQRFLCFKDDEGIMYEQIANCPIAIAEGDCTLKPGTKGHYPDCCPAVECPPEDQKEGEI
;
A
#
# COMPACT_ATOMS: atom_id res chain seq x y z
N MET A 1 -29.08 34.57 54.33
CA MET A 1 -28.50 34.56 52.97
C MET A 1 -29.66 34.55 51.99
N ASN A 2 -29.86 35.65 51.27
CA ASN A 2 -31.08 35.86 50.48
C ASN A 2 -31.04 35.04 49.18
N THR A 3 -32.16 34.41 48.84
CA THR A 3 -32.33 33.56 47.65
C THR A 3 -31.91 34.26 46.36
N VAL A 4 -32.11 35.59 46.26
CA VAL A 4 -31.67 36.43 45.14
C VAL A 4 -30.15 36.34 44.90
N SER A 5 -29.37 36.33 45.98
CA SER A 5 -27.91 36.26 45.89
C SER A 5 -27.46 34.90 45.35
N VAL A 6 -28.11 33.81 45.81
CA VAL A 6 -27.79 32.44 45.36
C VAL A 6 -28.08 32.27 43.86
N VAL A 7 -29.24 32.77 43.38
CA VAL A 7 -29.61 32.69 41.97
C VAL A 7 -28.62 33.46 41.08
N GLN A 8 -28.19 34.65 41.52
CA GLN A 8 -27.24 35.47 40.78
C GLN A 8 -25.85 34.81 40.71
N PHE A 9 -25.38 34.19 41.79
CA PHE A 9 -24.13 33.43 41.78
C PHE A 9 -24.18 32.24 40.82
N LEU A 10 -25.26 31.46 40.82
CA LEU A 10 -25.41 30.31 39.91
C LEU A 10 -25.42 30.72 38.43
N ALA A 11 -26.10 31.83 38.09
CA ALA A 11 -26.14 32.34 36.72
C ALA A 11 -24.74 32.73 36.21
N VAL A 12 -23.93 33.37 37.05
CA VAL A 12 -22.55 33.76 36.70
C VAL A 12 -21.67 32.53 36.50
N VAL A 13 -21.76 31.53 37.39
CA VAL A 13 -20.98 30.28 37.27
C VAL A 13 -21.34 29.53 35.99
N CYS A 14 -22.63 29.43 35.64
CA CYS A 14 -23.06 28.83 34.38
C CYS A 14 -22.54 29.61 33.17
N ALA A 15 -22.61 30.94 33.17
CA ALA A 15 -22.11 31.76 32.06
C ALA A 15 -20.60 31.57 31.86
N VAL A 16 -19.83 31.50 32.95
CA VAL A 16 -18.39 31.17 32.93
C VAL A 16 -18.19 29.77 32.34
N PHE A 17 -18.93 28.77 32.80
CA PHE A 17 -18.78 27.40 32.28
C PHE A 17 -19.12 27.29 30.78
N VAL A 18 -20.13 28.02 30.31
CA VAL A 18 -20.52 28.05 28.89
C VAL A 18 -19.50 28.81 28.03
N LEU A 19 -18.96 29.93 28.52
CA LEU A 19 -17.99 30.73 27.77
C LEU A 19 -16.61 30.07 27.74
N TYR A 20 -16.15 29.50 28.86
CA TYR A 20 -14.80 28.95 28.98
C TYR A 20 -14.74 27.44 28.73
N GLY A 21 -15.83 26.70 28.87
CA GLY A 21 -15.86 25.23 28.71
C GLY A 21 -15.82 24.73 27.26
N ARG A 22 -16.00 25.61 26.27
CA ARG A 22 -15.95 25.21 24.84
C ARG A 22 -14.53 25.00 24.30
N GLY A 23 -13.49 25.28 25.08
CA GLY A 23 -12.09 25.13 24.67
C GLY A 23 -11.53 23.70 24.73
N VAL A 24 -12.22 22.74 25.38
CA VAL A 24 -11.62 21.43 25.69
C VAL A 24 -11.87 20.36 24.61
N PHE A 25 -12.75 20.59 23.65
CA PHE A 25 -13.19 19.57 22.67
C PHE A 25 -12.70 19.79 21.24
N ALA A 26 -11.50 20.36 21.03
CA ALA A 26 -10.97 20.56 19.66
C ALA A 26 -9.60 19.91 19.36
N ALA A 27 -9.02 19.12 20.25
CA ALA A 27 -7.64 18.61 20.05
C ALA A 27 -7.46 17.08 20.14
N GLU A 28 -8.55 16.30 20.10
CA GLU A 28 -8.46 14.82 20.16
C GLU A 28 -8.81 14.12 18.83
N GLY A 29 -9.17 14.87 17.78
CA GLY A 29 -9.50 14.30 16.47
C GLY A 29 -8.30 13.91 15.59
N VAL A 30 -7.08 14.31 15.96
CA VAL A 30 -5.86 13.98 15.20
C VAL A 30 -4.79 13.45 16.17
N LYS A 31 -5.15 12.46 16.99
CA LYS A 31 -4.15 11.66 17.69
C LYS A 31 -4.24 10.22 17.18
N LYS A 32 -3.16 9.82 16.51
CA LYS A 32 -2.80 8.46 16.09
C LYS A 32 -3.45 7.93 14.80
N ALA A 33 -3.06 8.52 13.67
CA ALA A 33 -2.32 7.67 12.74
C ALA A 33 -1.02 7.36 13.48
N GLY A 34 -0.99 6.21 14.16
CA GLY A 34 0.20 5.76 14.85
C GLY A 34 1.32 5.75 13.84
N GLN A 35 2.25 6.70 13.97
CA GLN A 35 3.56 6.57 13.37
C GLN A 35 4.12 5.28 13.95
N HIS A 36 4.05 4.19 13.20
CA HIS A 36 4.88 3.02 13.43
C HIS A 36 6.32 3.47 13.17
N LYS A 37 6.92 4.16 14.15
CA LYS A 37 8.31 4.65 14.03
C LYS A 37 9.32 3.51 13.88
N ASP A 38 8.91 2.28 14.20
CA ASP A 38 9.80 1.12 14.28
C ASP A 38 9.36 -0.06 13.37
N ALA A 39 8.28 0.08 12.59
CA ALA A 39 7.88 -1.00 11.68
C ALA A 39 8.43 -0.72 10.28
N GLU A 40 9.46 -1.48 9.88
CA GLU A 40 9.98 -1.54 8.51
C GLU A 40 8.96 -2.24 7.62
N LEU A 41 7.91 -1.49 7.27
CA LEU A 41 6.80 -1.97 6.45
C LEU A 41 6.73 -1.16 5.16
N CYS A 42 6.56 -1.86 4.04
CA CYS A 42 6.03 -1.30 2.81
C CYS A 42 4.50 -1.33 2.87
N LEU A 43 3.85 -0.25 2.45
CA LEU A 43 2.40 -0.27 2.23
C LEU A 43 2.17 -0.82 0.82
N GLY A 44 1.71 -2.07 0.73
CA GLY A 44 1.44 -2.74 -0.53
C GLY A 44 0.26 -2.11 -1.26
N SER A 45 0.21 -2.35 -2.58
CA SER A 45 -0.93 -1.97 -3.44
C SER A 45 -2.25 -2.65 -3.04
N ASP A 46 -2.20 -3.71 -2.22
CA ASP A 46 -3.36 -4.38 -1.61
C ASP A 46 -3.87 -3.67 -0.34
N GLY A 47 -3.21 -2.60 0.10
CA GLY A 47 -3.53 -1.85 1.30
C GLY A 47 -3.02 -2.47 2.59
N LEU A 48 -2.22 -3.55 2.52
CA LEU A 48 -1.62 -4.22 3.67
C LEU A 48 -0.18 -3.75 3.89
N GLY A 49 0.31 -3.90 5.13
CA GLY A 49 1.71 -3.67 5.46
C GLY A 49 2.52 -4.96 5.28
N HIS A 50 3.57 -4.92 4.45
CA HIS A 50 4.50 -6.02 4.21
C HIS A 50 5.86 -5.73 4.80
N ARG A 51 6.51 -6.72 5.41
CA ARG A 51 7.80 -6.54 6.08
C ARG A 51 8.96 -6.45 5.09
N LEU A 52 10.09 -5.93 5.55
CA LEU A 52 11.36 -6.04 4.85
C LEU A 52 11.63 -7.48 4.38
N ASP A 53 12.08 -7.61 3.14
CA ASP A 53 12.38 -8.86 2.41
C ASP A 53 11.17 -9.77 2.16
N GLU A 54 9.95 -9.30 2.45
CA GLU A 54 8.73 -10.03 2.16
C GLU A 54 8.35 -9.93 0.69
N PHE A 55 7.96 -11.08 0.11
CA PHE A 55 7.33 -11.15 -1.19
C PHE A 55 5.82 -11.28 -1.06
N TRP A 56 5.09 -10.57 -1.91
CA TRP A 56 3.66 -10.79 -2.13
C TRP A 56 3.34 -10.72 -3.62
N TYR A 57 2.12 -11.11 -3.98
CA TYR A 57 1.73 -11.35 -5.36
C TYR A 57 0.37 -10.75 -5.66
N ASN A 58 0.22 -10.26 -6.89
CA ASN A 58 -1.08 -9.99 -7.48
C ASN A 58 -1.23 -10.92 -8.69
N ASP A 59 -1.92 -12.04 -8.48
CA ASP A 59 -2.09 -13.07 -9.50
C ASP A 59 -2.99 -12.61 -10.66
N ASP A 60 -3.93 -11.69 -10.40
CA ASP A 60 -4.81 -11.13 -11.43
C ASP A 60 -4.04 -10.27 -12.43
N MET A 61 -2.96 -9.62 -11.99
CA MET A 61 -2.06 -8.82 -12.83
C MET A 61 -0.73 -9.53 -13.15
N CYS A 62 -0.54 -10.77 -12.69
CA CYS A 62 0.71 -11.52 -12.78
C CYS A 62 1.95 -10.71 -12.33
N GLN A 63 1.87 -10.16 -11.11
CA GLN A 63 2.92 -9.34 -10.52
C GLN A 63 3.48 -9.98 -9.26
N ARG A 64 4.79 -9.76 -9.03
CA ARG A 64 5.43 -10.01 -7.74
C ARG A 64 5.99 -8.72 -7.20
N PHE A 65 5.80 -8.52 -5.91
CA PHE A 65 6.31 -7.38 -5.17
C PHE A 65 7.36 -7.84 -4.17
N LEU A 66 8.36 -7.01 -3.92
CA LEU A 66 9.36 -7.19 -2.88
C LEU A 66 9.48 -5.90 -2.08
N CYS A 67 9.31 -5.99 -0.76
CA CYS A 67 9.60 -4.88 0.13
C CYS A 67 11.09 -4.89 0.46
N PHE A 68 11.80 -3.81 0.14
CA PHE A 68 13.22 -3.68 0.42
C PHE A 68 13.53 -2.33 1.05
N LYS A 69 14.72 -2.20 1.63
CA LYS A 69 15.23 -0.99 2.24
C LYS A 69 16.54 -0.60 1.57
N ASP A 70 16.68 0.65 1.18
CA ASP A 70 17.93 1.15 0.60
C ASP A 70 18.99 1.46 1.69
N ASP A 71 20.15 1.98 1.28
CA ASP A 71 21.25 2.34 2.16
C ASP A 71 20.98 3.61 3.00
N GLU A 72 20.07 4.48 2.56
CA GLU A 72 19.58 5.64 3.32
C GLU A 72 18.51 5.27 4.36
N GLY A 73 18.02 4.04 4.30
CA GLY A 73 17.05 3.46 5.21
C GLY A 73 15.59 3.74 4.85
N ILE A 74 15.33 4.08 3.59
CA ILE A 74 14.01 4.31 3.03
C ILE A 74 13.45 2.96 2.55
N MET A 75 12.16 2.72 2.85
CA MET A 75 11.45 1.51 2.42
C MET A 75 10.89 1.71 1.01
N TYR A 76 11.08 0.71 0.15
CA TYR A 76 10.63 0.70 -1.25
C TYR A 76 9.93 -0.62 -1.59
N GLU A 77 8.99 -0.52 -2.52
CA GLU A 77 8.36 -1.66 -3.17
C GLU A 77 8.98 -1.84 -4.56
N GLN A 78 9.64 -2.98 -4.80
CA GLN A 78 10.06 -3.39 -6.14
C GLN A 78 8.95 -4.24 -6.78
N ILE A 79 8.53 -3.85 -7.98
CA ILE A 79 7.46 -4.52 -8.73
C ILE A 79 8.08 -5.27 -9.92
N ALA A 80 7.83 -6.56 -10.03
CA ALA A 80 8.17 -7.39 -11.18
C ALA A 80 6.90 -7.77 -11.95
N ASN A 81 6.93 -7.53 -13.27
CA ASN A 81 5.83 -7.77 -14.21
C ASN A 81 6.29 -8.67 -15.35
N CYS A 82 5.34 -9.23 -16.09
CA CYS A 82 5.66 -9.96 -17.31
C CYS A 82 6.32 -9.08 -18.36
N PRO A 83 7.32 -9.60 -19.09
CA PRO A 83 7.83 -8.92 -20.28
C PRO A 83 6.75 -8.89 -21.36
N ILE A 84 6.88 -7.95 -22.31
CA ILE A 84 6.10 -7.98 -23.54
C ILE A 84 6.57 -9.20 -24.33
N ALA A 85 5.70 -10.19 -24.51
CA ALA A 85 5.96 -11.36 -25.33
C ALA A 85 5.40 -11.14 -26.74
N ILE A 86 6.28 -11.12 -27.75
CA ILE A 86 5.93 -11.05 -29.18
C ILE A 86 6.53 -12.29 -29.83
N ALA A 87 5.70 -13.05 -30.55
CA ALA A 87 6.19 -14.11 -31.40
C ALA A 87 6.45 -13.57 -32.80
N GLU A 88 7.68 -13.76 -33.29
CA GLU A 88 8.12 -13.40 -34.64
C GLU A 88 8.53 -14.66 -35.42
N GLY A 89 8.42 -14.62 -36.75
CA GLY A 89 8.73 -15.77 -37.60
C GLY A 89 7.87 -17.00 -37.25
N ASP A 90 8.52 -18.15 -37.09
CA ASP A 90 7.89 -19.42 -36.74
C ASP A 90 7.71 -19.63 -35.22
N CYS A 91 8.04 -18.63 -34.41
CA CYS A 91 7.82 -18.71 -32.98
C CYS A 91 6.32 -18.65 -32.66
N THR A 92 5.95 -19.22 -31.52
CA THR A 92 4.57 -19.22 -31.02
C THR A 92 4.49 -18.61 -29.62
N LEU A 93 3.38 -17.92 -29.33
CA LEU A 93 3.09 -17.46 -27.97
C LEU A 93 2.42 -18.58 -27.18
N LYS A 94 3.08 -19.00 -26.10
CA LYS A 94 2.50 -19.88 -25.11
C LYS A 94 1.86 -19.05 -24.00
N PRO A 95 0.57 -19.26 -23.68
CA PRO A 95 -0.04 -18.61 -22.54
C PRO A 95 0.64 -19.05 -21.25
N GLY A 96 0.74 -18.12 -20.29
CA GLY A 96 1.18 -18.45 -18.94
C GLY A 96 0.20 -19.37 -18.22
N THR A 97 0.63 -19.89 -17.07
CA THR A 97 -0.20 -20.75 -16.22
C THR A 97 -0.92 -19.95 -15.13
N LYS A 98 -1.92 -20.53 -14.46
CA LYS A 98 -2.51 -19.85 -13.30
C LYS A 98 -1.53 -19.90 -12.13
N GLY A 99 -1.35 -18.77 -11.44
CA GLY A 99 -0.59 -18.70 -10.19
C GLY A 99 0.25 -17.43 -10.12
N HIS A 100 1.40 -17.55 -9.47
CA HIS A 100 2.29 -16.45 -9.17
C HIS A 100 3.24 -16.13 -10.33
N TYR A 101 3.70 -14.88 -10.39
CA TYR A 101 4.81 -14.49 -11.24
C TYR A 101 6.08 -15.29 -10.86
N PRO A 102 6.87 -15.82 -11.82
CA PRO A 102 6.77 -15.60 -13.27
C PRO A 102 5.93 -16.65 -14.02
N ASP A 103 5.37 -17.67 -13.35
CA ASP A 103 4.71 -18.80 -14.01
C ASP A 103 3.43 -18.40 -14.75
N CYS A 104 2.81 -17.30 -14.35
CA CYS A 104 1.67 -16.70 -15.03
C CYS A 104 2.01 -15.84 -16.26
N CYS A 105 3.30 -15.63 -16.55
CA CYS A 105 3.71 -14.87 -17.71
C CYS A 105 3.64 -15.70 -19.01
N PRO A 106 3.24 -15.09 -20.14
CA PRO A 106 3.37 -15.74 -21.43
C PRO A 106 4.84 -15.94 -21.80
N ALA A 107 5.11 -17.01 -22.54
CA ALA A 107 6.44 -17.34 -23.06
C ALA A 107 6.41 -17.41 -24.60
N VAL A 108 7.54 -17.14 -25.24
CA VAL A 108 7.72 -17.37 -26.68
C VAL A 108 8.45 -18.70 -26.85
N GLU A 109 7.82 -19.65 -27.55
CA GLU A 109 8.45 -20.92 -27.93
C GLU A 109 8.82 -20.85 -29.41
N CYS A 110 10.12 -20.88 -29.72
CA CYS A 110 10.62 -20.90 -31.08
C CYS A 110 11.08 -22.32 -31.47
N PRO A 111 10.95 -22.70 -32.74
CA PRO A 111 11.60 -23.90 -33.25
C PRO A 111 13.12 -23.86 -32.99
N PRO A 112 13.77 -25.03 -32.85
CA PRO A 112 15.23 -25.14 -32.85
C PRO A 112 15.85 -24.42 -34.05
N GLU A 113 17.07 -23.90 -33.89
CA GLU A 113 17.75 -23.10 -34.94
C GLU A 113 17.91 -23.83 -36.27
N ASP A 114 17.99 -25.17 -36.26
CA ASP A 114 18.08 -26.02 -37.45
C ASP A 114 16.79 -26.10 -38.28
N GLN A 115 15.68 -25.58 -37.76
CA GLN A 115 14.35 -25.61 -38.41
C GLN A 115 13.84 -24.21 -38.79
N LYS A 116 14.64 -23.16 -38.60
CA LYS A 116 14.25 -21.81 -39.03
C LYS A 116 14.24 -21.75 -40.55
N GLU A 117 13.04 -21.60 -41.14
CA GLU A 117 12.90 -21.53 -42.60
C GLU A 117 13.40 -20.17 -43.10
N GLY A 118 14.62 -20.14 -43.65
CA GLY A 118 15.05 -19.08 -44.59
C GLY A 118 15.89 -17.91 -44.08
N GLU A 119 16.70 -18.06 -43.03
CA GLU A 119 17.77 -17.08 -42.76
C GLU A 119 18.97 -17.37 -43.69
N ILE A 120 19.06 -16.59 -44.78
CA ILE A 120 20.11 -16.61 -45.83
C ILE A 120 21.41 -16.02 -45.30
#